data_AF-A0A4R1VPI0-F1
#
_entry.id   AF-A0A4R1VPI0-F1
#
_cell.length_a   1.000
_cell.length_b   1.000
_cell.length_c   1.000
_cell.angle_alpha   90.00
_cell.angle_beta   90.00
_cell.angle_gamma   90.00
#
_symmetry.space_group_name_H-M   'P 1'
#
loop_
_entity.id
_entity.type
_entity.pdbx_description
1 polymer ?
#
loop_
_entity_poly.entity_id
_entity_poly.type
_entity_poly.pdbx_seq_one_letter_code
_entity_poly.pdbx_strand_id
1 'polypeptide(L)'
;MSNSYVKAAFSLFMSAEDAAMLAKAERASELLTDNHSDTDLKISFDALGHDFITLFPAKGPNHFGSFLELFDDPSWPMFDCDIHVGDADSCGVCEVTFSGEQFGIEAVANLIHAACKSALPCGFEWSCTSDKLRCDEFGGGYVVITGDGPAFHTTSTLLREALAAIPVPVDQAISPFDPALVTIEPKRFSVTQGEVLVSYGGQRIEQYGDSIRLVGRDYQGHPDEFWIAVAYREAIGRGLATRLPVTEEAAFMSPLARS
;
A
#
# COMPACT_ATOMS: atom_id res chain seq x y z
N MET A 1 -10.33 0.66 -26.87
CA MET A 1 -9.37 1.48 -26.12
C MET A 1 -9.96 1.81 -24.76
N SER A 2 -9.19 1.66 -23.69
CA SER A 2 -9.44 2.26 -22.37
C SER A 2 -8.47 3.44 -22.23
N ASN A 3 -8.87 4.44 -21.46
CA ASN A 3 -8.01 5.56 -21.10
C ASN A 3 -7.49 5.32 -19.69
N SER A 4 -6.18 5.37 -19.53
CA SER A 4 -5.51 5.34 -18.24
C SER A 4 -5.11 6.76 -17.82
N TYR A 5 -5.19 7.05 -16.54
CA TYR A 5 -4.93 8.36 -15.95
C TYR A 5 -4.02 8.22 -14.75
N VAL A 6 -2.95 9.01 -14.73
CA VAL A 6 -2.05 9.16 -13.58
C VAL A 6 -2.42 10.45 -12.86
N LYS A 7 -2.86 10.36 -11.61
CA LYS A 7 -3.36 11.51 -10.86
C LYS A 7 -2.54 11.72 -9.60
N ALA A 8 -2.18 12.98 -9.33
CA ALA A 8 -1.62 13.42 -8.07
C ALA A 8 -2.13 14.83 -7.74
N ALA A 9 -2.23 15.13 -6.44
CA ALA A 9 -2.55 16.45 -5.93
C ALA A 9 -1.92 16.61 -4.54
N PHE A 10 -0.99 17.54 -4.37
CA PHE A 10 -0.29 17.75 -3.10
C PHE A 10 0.25 19.19 -3.00
N SER A 11 0.56 19.63 -1.78
CA SER A 11 1.27 20.90 -1.54
C SER A 11 2.60 20.65 -0.84
N LEU A 12 3.59 21.47 -1.18
CA LEU A 12 4.88 21.55 -0.49
C LEU A 12 5.12 22.98 -0.02
N PHE A 13 5.88 23.13 1.05
CA PHE A 13 6.34 24.42 1.56
C PHE A 13 7.82 24.58 1.22
N MET A 14 8.18 25.66 0.54
CA MET A 14 9.55 25.90 0.10
C MET A 14 9.90 27.39 0.10
N SER A 15 11.17 27.71 -0.01
CA SER A 15 11.63 29.10 -0.15
C SER A 15 11.05 29.75 -1.42
N ALA A 16 10.91 31.08 -1.39
CA ALA A 16 10.52 31.83 -2.59
C ALA A 16 11.50 31.65 -3.77
N GLU A 17 12.78 31.36 -3.50
CA GLU A 17 13.79 31.10 -4.53
C GLU A 17 13.54 29.76 -5.24
N ASP A 18 13.29 28.70 -4.45
CA ASP A 18 12.95 27.37 -4.97
C ASP A 18 11.64 27.44 -5.79
N ALA A 19 10.62 28.13 -5.25
CA ALA A 19 9.34 28.29 -5.93
C ALA A 19 9.48 29.07 -7.25
N ALA A 20 10.35 30.09 -7.32
CA ALA A 20 10.63 30.81 -8.56
C ALA A 20 11.32 29.94 -9.62
N MET A 21 12.10 28.93 -9.20
CA MET A 21 12.74 27.99 -10.12
C MET A 21 11.71 27.08 -10.83
N LEU A 22 10.58 26.77 -10.19
CA LEU A 22 9.50 25.98 -10.80
C LEU A 22 8.89 26.72 -12.00
N ALA A 23 8.61 28.02 -11.87
CA ALA A 23 8.10 28.82 -12.98
C ALA A 23 9.10 28.88 -14.17
N LYS A 24 10.41 28.87 -13.89
CA LYS A 24 11.44 28.79 -14.92
C LYS A 24 11.48 27.42 -15.60
N ALA A 25 11.27 26.35 -14.84
CA ALA A 25 11.17 25.00 -15.37
C ALA A 25 9.93 24.84 -16.27
N GLU A 26 8.77 25.35 -15.87
CA GLU A 26 7.56 25.38 -16.72
C GLU A 26 7.83 26.15 -18.01
N ARG A 27 8.44 27.34 -17.90
CA ARG A 27 8.81 28.14 -19.07
C ARG A 27 9.80 27.42 -19.99
N ALA A 28 10.75 26.68 -19.43
CA ALA A 28 11.70 25.86 -20.19
C ALA A 28 10.97 24.75 -20.99
N SER A 29 10.02 24.05 -20.36
CA SER A 29 9.19 23.05 -21.04
C SER A 29 8.37 23.66 -22.18
N GLU A 30 7.70 24.80 -21.95
CA GLU A 30 6.95 25.51 -23.00
C GLU A 30 7.82 25.81 -24.22
N LEU A 31 9.00 26.40 -23.98
CA LEU A 31 9.97 26.75 -25.03
C LEU A 31 10.43 25.54 -25.84
N LEU A 32 10.53 24.36 -25.21
CA LEU A 32 10.95 23.12 -25.88
C LEU A 32 9.81 22.47 -26.67
N THR A 33 8.56 22.72 -26.31
CA THR A 33 7.39 22.21 -27.05
C THR A 33 6.94 23.12 -28.18
N ASP A 34 7.28 24.41 -28.13
CA ASP A 34 7.04 25.35 -29.21
C ASP A 34 8.00 25.11 -30.39
N ASN A 35 7.52 25.30 -31.62
CA ASN A 35 8.33 25.14 -32.84
C ASN A 35 9.33 26.30 -33.04
N HIS A 36 10.34 26.38 -32.18
CA HIS A 36 11.42 27.36 -32.24
C HIS A 36 12.59 26.89 -33.09
N SER A 37 13.33 27.85 -33.67
CA SER A 37 14.64 27.55 -34.27
C SER A 37 15.70 27.36 -33.18
N ASP A 38 16.81 26.67 -33.48
CA ASP A 38 17.92 26.49 -32.53
C ASP A 38 18.50 27.82 -32.00
N THR A 39 18.47 28.87 -32.82
CA THR A 39 18.94 30.20 -32.41
C THR A 39 17.98 30.84 -31.40
N ASP A 40 16.67 30.68 -31.61
CA ASP A 40 15.65 31.18 -30.69
C ASP A 40 15.70 30.43 -29.35
N LEU A 41 15.94 29.11 -29.39
CA LEU A 41 16.10 28.28 -28.18
C LEU A 41 17.31 28.73 -27.35
N LYS A 42 18.43 29.06 -28.00
CA LYS A 42 19.62 29.56 -27.30
C LYS A 42 19.36 30.89 -26.59
N ILE A 43 18.75 31.85 -27.29
CA ILE A 43 18.40 33.15 -26.70
C ILE A 43 17.41 32.97 -25.54
N SER A 44 16.43 32.07 -25.71
CA SER A 44 15.43 31.80 -24.69
C SER A 44 16.02 31.09 -23.47
N PHE A 45 16.97 30.18 -23.67
CA PHE A 45 17.73 29.55 -22.59
C PHE A 45 18.51 30.59 -21.77
N ASP A 46 19.23 31.50 -22.45
CA ASP A 46 19.98 32.57 -21.79
C ASP A 46 19.05 33.50 -20.98
N ALA A 47 17.80 33.66 -21.43
CA ALA A 47 16.79 34.49 -20.77
C ALA A 47 16.18 33.86 -19.49
N LEU A 48 16.34 32.54 -19.25
CA LEU A 48 15.87 31.89 -18.02
C LEU A 48 16.66 32.31 -16.76
N GLY A 49 17.85 32.89 -16.96
CA GLY A 49 18.65 33.49 -15.92
C GLY A 49 19.78 32.62 -15.40
N HIS A 50 20.71 33.26 -14.69
CA HIS A 50 21.96 32.66 -14.26
C HIS A 50 21.77 31.49 -13.27
N ASP A 51 20.78 31.58 -12.40
CA ASP A 51 20.43 30.55 -11.44
C ASP A 51 19.92 29.28 -12.12
N PHE A 52 19.03 29.41 -13.12
CA PHE A 52 18.57 28.27 -13.92
C PHE A 52 19.72 27.62 -14.68
N ILE A 53 20.57 28.41 -15.34
CA ILE A 53 21.73 27.90 -16.10
C ILE A 53 22.76 27.23 -15.19
N THR A 54 22.89 27.72 -13.96
CA THR A 54 23.77 27.11 -12.95
C THR A 54 23.25 25.74 -12.54
N LEU A 55 21.93 25.62 -12.35
CA LEU A 55 21.28 24.38 -11.97
C LEU A 55 21.22 23.36 -13.13
N PHE A 56 20.98 23.84 -14.35
CA PHE A 56 20.91 23.07 -15.58
C PHE A 56 21.91 23.59 -16.62
N PRO A 57 23.21 23.25 -16.50
CA PRO A 57 24.24 23.72 -17.42
C PRO A 57 23.97 23.31 -18.87
N ALA A 58 24.41 24.15 -19.80
CA ALA A 58 24.25 23.85 -21.23
C ALA A 58 24.92 22.52 -21.61
N LYS A 59 24.16 21.62 -22.22
CA LYS A 59 24.62 20.27 -22.60
C LYS A 59 24.03 19.84 -23.93
N GLY A 60 24.87 19.33 -24.82
CA GLY A 60 24.40 18.79 -26.10
C GLY A 60 24.07 19.85 -27.16
N PRO A 61 23.31 19.49 -28.21
CA PRO A 61 23.08 20.34 -29.38
C PRO A 61 22.08 21.48 -29.13
N ASN A 62 21.05 21.25 -28.31
CA ASN A 62 20.24 22.31 -27.72
C ASN A 62 20.76 22.56 -26.30
N HIS A 63 20.83 23.82 -25.84
CA HIS A 63 21.41 24.11 -24.52
C HIS A 63 20.62 23.48 -23.34
N PHE A 64 19.43 22.94 -23.59
CA PHE A 64 18.56 22.34 -22.58
C PHE A 64 18.94 20.90 -22.19
N GLY A 65 20.01 20.32 -22.75
CA GLY A 65 20.29 18.89 -22.55
C GLY A 65 20.40 18.43 -21.10
N SER A 66 20.83 19.26 -20.14
CA SER A 66 20.80 18.90 -18.71
C SER A 66 19.41 19.01 -18.08
N PHE A 67 18.58 19.94 -18.54
CA PHE A 67 17.18 20.03 -18.13
C PHE A 67 16.36 18.85 -18.67
N LEU A 68 16.66 18.40 -19.89
CA LEU A 68 16.01 17.25 -20.51
C LEU A 68 16.27 15.92 -19.78
N GLU A 69 17.29 15.84 -18.91
CA GLU A 69 17.55 14.65 -18.08
C GLU A 69 16.52 14.46 -16.95
N LEU A 70 15.66 15.45 -16.71
CA LEU A 70 14.55 15.30 -15.76
C LEU A 70 13.46 14.35 -16.28
N PHE A 71 13.35 14.18 -17.60
CA PHE A 71 12.26 13.49 -18.27
C PHE A 71 12.69 12.12 -18.80
N ASP A 72 11.76 11.17 -18.79
CA ASP A 72 11.94 9.83 -19.36
C ASP A 72 11.89 9.85 -20.91
N ASP A 73 11.05 10.72 -21.49
CA ASP A 73 11.03 11.07 -22.91
C ASP A 73 11.50 12.52 -23.14
N PRO A 74 12.79 12.73 -23.49
CA PRO A 74 13.32 14.04 -23.82
C PRO A 74 12.65 14.73 -25.02
N SER A 75 11.89 13.99 -25.84
CA SER A 75 11.15 14.53 -26.99
C SER A 75 9.85 15.21 -26.59
N TRP A 76 9.36 14.93 -25.38
CA TRP A 76 8.13 15.49 -24.84
C TRP A 76 8.32 15.91 -23.38
N PRO A 77 9.12 16.97 -23.11
CA PRO A 77 9.55 17.34 -21.76
C PRO A 77 8.46 18.10 -21.00
N MET A 78 7.35 17.42 -20.69
CA MET A 78 6.20 17.97 -19.97
C MET A 78 6.09 17.39 -18.57
N PHE A 79 5.73 18.24 -17.59
CA PHE A 79 5.43 17.80 -16.22
C PHE A 79 4.01 17.25 -16.07
N ASP A 80 3.14 17.53 -17.04
CA ASP A 80 1.73 17.10 -17.11
C ASP A 80 0.93 17.35 -15.81
N CYS A 81 1.27 18.45 -15.14
CA CYS A 81 0.58 18.95 -13.95
C CYS A 81 0.49 20.48 -13.99
N ASP A 82 -0.49 21.01 -13.28
CA ASP A 82 -0.55 22.42 -12.92
C ASP A 82 0.31 22.66 -11.68
N ILE A 83 1.18 23.66 -11.73
CA ILE A 83 1.95 24.14 -10.58
C ILE A 83 1.42 25.52 -10.18
N HIS A 84 0.94 25.64 -8.93
CA HIS A 84 0.46 26.89 -8.39
C HIS A 84 1.34 27.34 -7.22
N VAL A 85 1.98 28.50 -7.36
CA VAL A 85 2.78 29.13 -6.31
C VAL A 85 1.93 30.16 -5.57
N GLY A 86 1.67 29.90 -4.29
CA GLY A 86 1.01 30.86 -3.39
C GLY A 86 1.94 31.99 -2.95
N ASP A 87 1.36 33.01 -2.32
CA ASP A 87 2.11 34.12 -1.75
C ASP A 87 3.07 33.64 -0.66
N ALA A 88 4.25 34.27 -0.60
CA ALA A 88 5.21 34.01 0.47
C ALA A 88 4.67 34.52 1.82
N ASP A 89 4.82 33.71 2.86
CA ASP A 89 4.51 34.11 4.23
C ASP A 89 5.53 35.12 4.78
N SER A 90 5.36 35.54 6.04
CA SER A 90 6.27 36.48 6.71
C SER A 90 7.71 35.97 6.86
N CYS A 91 7.93 34.66 6.67
CA CYS A 91 9.22 34.00 6.74
C CYS A 91 9.82 33.76 5.34
N GLY A 92 9.15 34.15 4.26
CA GLY A 92 9.60 33.93 2.88
C GLY A 92 9.34 32.51 2.37
N VAL A 93 8.42 31.77 3.01
CA VAL A 93 8.02 30.42 2.61
C VAL A 93 6.74 30.49 1.78
N CYS A 94 6.76 29.88 0.60
CA CYS A 94 5.60 29.74 -0.27
C CYS A 94 4.99 28.35 -0.10
N GLU A 95 3.65 28.28 -0.04
CA GLU A 95 2.93 27.04 -0.33
C GLU A 95 2.86 26.87 -1.85
N VAL A 96 3.30 25.73 -2.35
CA VAL A 96 3.24 25.38 -3.77
C VAL A 96 2.41 24.12 -3.95
N THR A 97 1.35 24.21 -4.75
CA THR A 97 0.46 23.09 -5.06
C THR A 97 0.77 22.52 -6.43
N PHE A 98 0.80 21.19 -6.51
CA PHE A 98 0.95 20.42 -7.74
C PHE A 98 -0.32 19.60 -7.94
N SER A 99 -0.93 19.63 -9.12
CA SER A 99 -2.11 18.79 -9.39
C SER A 99 -2.28 18.44 -10.86
N GLY A 100 -2.78 17.24 -11.18
CA GLY A 100 -3.01 16.84 -12.57
C GLY A 100 -3.64 15.46 -12.73
N GLU A 101 -4.11 15.13 -13.95
CA GLU A 101 -4.73 13.85 -14.30
C GLU A 101 -3.94 13.00 -15.33
N GLN A 102 -2.78 13.50 -15.76
CA GLN A 102 -1.76 12.76 -16.53
C GLN A 102 -0.37 13.01 -15.93
N PHE A 103 -0.30 13.13 -14.61
CA PHE A 103 0.82 13.70 -13.86
C PHE A 103 2.16 13.02 -14.16
N GLY A 104 3.17 13.80 -14.54
CA GLY A 104 4.54 13.35 -14.80
C GLY A 104 5.33 13.08 -13.52
N ILE A 105 5.07 11.92 -12.88
CA ILE A 105 5.60 11.56 -11.55
C ILE A 105 7.12 11.67 -11.47
N GLU A 106 7.84 11.08 -12.42
CA GLU A 106 9.31 11.08 -12.43
C GLU A 106 9.87 12.48 -12.69
N ALA A 107 9.32 13.18 -13.69
CA ALA A 107 9.75 14.54 -14.05
C ALA A 107 9.58 15.52 -12.90
N VAL A 108 8.42 15.51 -12.21
CA VAL A 108 8.17 16.37 -11.05
C VAL A 108 9.04 15.99 -9.87
N ALA A 109 9.24 14.70 -9.59
CA ALA A 109 10.13 14.26 -8.51
C ALA A 109 11.58 14.69 -8.75
N ASN A 110 12.07 14.54 -9.99
CA ASN A 110 13.40 14.97 -10.40
C ASN A 110 13.54 16.49 -10.33
N LEU A 111 12.52 17.26 -10.74
CA LEU A 111 12.52 18.71 -10.64
C LEU A 111 12.58 19.16 -9.17
N ILE A 112 11.73 18.61 -8.29
CA ILE A 112 11.73 18.92 -6.86
C ILE A 112 13.10 18.58 -6.27
N HIS A 113 13.66 17.41 -6.60
CA HIS A 113 14.99 17.03 -6.13
C HIS A 113 16.06 18.02 -6.60
N ALA A 114 16.08 18.40 -7.88
CA ALA A 114 17.09 19.29 -8.43
C ALA A 114 16.96 20.72 -7.89
N ALA A 115 15.76 21.29 -7.92
CA ALA A 115 15.50 22.72 -7.78
C ALA A 115 14.97 23.15 -6.40
N CYS A 116 14.30 22.27 -5.66
CA CYS A 116 13.53 22.64 -4.46
C CYS A 116 14.18 22.11 -3.18
N LYS A 117 15.46 22.43 -2.97
CA LYS A 117 16.26 21.87 -1.87
C LYS A 117 15.71 22.21 -0.48
N SER A 118 15.05 23.36 -0.33
CA SER A 118 14.44 23.79 0.93
C SER A 118 13.20 23.00 1.33
N ALA A 119 12.56 22.30 0.37
CA ALA A 119 11.44 21.40 0.64
C ALA A 119 11.90 20.02 1.15
N LEU A 120 13.19 19.68 1.00
CA LEU A 120 13.68 18.33 1.31
C LEU A 120 13.93 18.15 2.83
N PRO A 121 13.64 16.96 3.38
CA PRO A 121 12.99 15.82 2.73
C PRO A 121 11.48 16.01 2.58
N CYS A 122 10.92 15.55 1.47
CA CYS A 122 9.49 15.58 1.20
C CYS A 122 9.01 14.32 0.48
N GLY A 123 7.72 14.27 0.16
CA GLY A 123 7.15 13.22 -0.65
C GLY A 123 5.73 13.55 -1.09
N PHE A 124 5.20 12.75 -1.99
CA PHE A 124 3.83 12.88 -2.46
C PHE A 124 3.26 11.54 -2.90
N GLU A 125 1.94 11.45 -2.91
CA GLU A 125 1.18 10.27 -3.31
C GLU A 125 0.62 10.45 -4.72
N TRP A 126 0.38 9.33 -5.40
CA TRP A 126 -0.24 9.31 -6.71
C TRP A 126 -1.10 8.06 -6.90
N SER A 127 -1.98 8.12 -7.88
CA SER A 127 -2.89 7.04 -8.24
C SER A 127 -2.92 6.81 -9.74
N CYS A 128 -3.07 5.55 -10.14
CA CYS A 128 -3.39 5.16 -11.51
C CYS A 128 -4.84 4.67 -11.56
N THR A 129 -5.62 5.22 -12.47
CA THR A 129 -7.02 4.86 -12.70
C THR A 129 -7.27 4.61 -14.18
N SER A 130 -8.33 3.85 -14.48
CA SER A 130 -8.77 3.59 -15.85
C SER A 130 -10.27 3.84 -15.96
N ASP A 131 -10.71 4.30 -17.13
CA ASP A 131 -12.14 4.42 -17.45
C ASP A 131 -12.85 3.06 -17.56
N LYS A 132 -12.09 1.95 -17.54
CA LYS A 132 -12.62 0.58 -17.54
C LYS A 132 -12.06 -0.21 -16.36
N LEU A 133 -12.94 -0.99 -15.74
CA LEU A 133 -12.61 -1.88 -14.63
C LEU A 133 -11.91 -3.15 -15.14
N ARG A 134 -10.61 -3.05 -15.42
CA ARG A 134 -9.77 -4.18 -15.82
C ARG A 134 -8.76 -4.53 -14.74
N CYS A 135 -8.37 -5.80 -14.71
CA CYS A 135 -7.30 -6.26 -13.83
C CYS A 135 -6.04 -5.45 -14.08
N ASP A 136 -5.34 -5.11 -12.99
CA ASP A 136 -4.03 -4.43 -13.00
C ASP A 136 -4.00 -3.01 -13.61
N GLU A 137 -5.16 -2.43 -13.96
CA GLU A 137 -5.27 -1.04 -14.43
C GLU A 137 -5.53 -0.03 -13.28
N PHE A 138 -5.62 -0.50 -12.04
CA PHE A 138 -5.74 0.32 -10.83
C PHE A 138 -4.49 0.17 -9.98
N GLY A 139 -4.01 1.29 -9.45
CA GLY A 139 -2.84 1.28 -8.61
C GLY A 139 -2.51 2.68 -8.12
N GLY A 140 -1.25 2.86 -7.77
CA GLY A 140 -0.76 4.11 -7.21
C GLY A 140 0.56 3.88 -6.53
N GLY A 141 0.93 4.85 -5.70
CA GLY A 141 2.17 4.81 -4.99
C GLY A 141 2.46 6.11 -4.29
N TYR A 142 3.71 6.24 -3.87
CA TYR A 142 4.24 7.47 -3.35
C TYR A 142 5.70 7.60 -3.75
N VAL A 143 6.19 8.83 -3.72
CA VAL A 143 7.60 9.15 -3.93
C VAL A 143 8.13 9.79 -2.65
N VAL A 144 9.30 9.33 -2.20
CA VAL A 144 10.05 9.97 -1.12
C VAL A 144 11.26 10.65 -1.74
N ILE A 145 11.45 11.94 -1.49
CA ILE A 145 12.53 12.73 -2.06
C ILE A 145 13.42 13.21 -0.93
N THR A 146 14.68 12.81 -1.01
CA THR A 146 15.72 13.16 -0.03
C THR A 146 16.90 13.82 -0.73
N GLY A 147 17.93 14.22 0.03
CA GLY A 147 19.18 14.71 -0.57
C GLY A 147 19.82 13.72 -1.56
N ASP A 148 19.65 12.41 -1.32
CA ASP A 148 20.24 11.33 -2.14
C ASP A 148 19.49 11.09 -3.45
N GLY A 149 18.23 11.55 -3.56
CA GLY A 149 17.40 11.37 -4.74
C GLY A 149 15.95 10.96 -4.42
N PRO A 150 15.11 10.83 -5.46
CA PRO A 150 13.77 10.28 -5.34
C PRO A 150 13.79 8.75 -5.25
N ALA A 151 12.99 8.22 -4.32
CA ALA A 151 12.70 6.80 -4.17
C ALA A 151 11.22 6.55 -4.48
N PHE A 152 10.96 5.71 -5.49
CA PHE A 152 9.62 5.44 -6.00
C PHE A 152 9.06 4.15 -5.40
N HIS A 153 7.85 4.23 -4.85
CA HIS A 153 7.14 3.10 -4.27
C HIS A 153 5.80 2.93 -4.96
N THR A 154 5.44 1.69 -5.29
CA THR A 154 4.14 1.36 -5.88
C THR A 154 3.32 0.50 -4.92
N THR A 155 2.01 0.69 -4.92
CA THR A 155 1.09 -0.13 -4.11
C THR A 155 1.18 -1.62 -4.48
N SER A 156 1.48 -1.94 -5.74
CA SER A 156 1.67 -3.32 -6.19
C SER A 156 2.94 -3.97 -5.62
N THR A 157 4.04 -3.22 -5.50
CA THR A 157 5.27 -3.70 -4.85
C THR A 157 5.07 -3.84 -3.35
N LEU A 158 4.44 -2.86 -2.70
CA LEU A 158 4.11 -2.92 -1.28
C LEU A 158 3.17 -4.08 -0.95
N LEU A 159 2.17 -4.35 -1.80
CA LEU A 159 1.30 -5.52 -1.64
C LEU A 159 2.09 -6.82 -1.76
N ARG A 160 2.99 -6.92 -2.75
CA ARG A 160 3.84 -8.11 -2.93
C ARG A 160 4.73 -8.33 -1.72
N GLU A 161 5.35 -7.28 -1.20
CA GLU A 161 6.18 -7.33 0.00
C GLU A 161 5.37 -7.74 1.23
N ALA A 162 4.18 -7.17 1.40
CA ALA A 162 3.27 -7.53 2.47
C ALA A 162 2.85 -9.00 2.40
N LEU A 163 2.53 -9.51 1.20
CA LEU A 163 2.21 -10.92 0.99
C LEU A 163 3.40 -11.84 1.26
N ALA A 164 4.60 -11.45 0.86
CA ALA A 164 5.83 -12.20 1.13
C ALA A 164 6.21 -12.20 2.62
N ALA A 165 5.82 -11.16 3.35
CA ALA A 165 6.02 -11.06 4.79
C ALA A 165 5.02 -11.89 5.61
N ILE A 166 3.93 -12.38 5.00
CA ILE A 166 3.02 -13.32 5.66
C ILE A 166 3.83 -14.61 5.90
N PRO A 167 4.02 -15.03 7.16
CA PRO A 167 4.64 -16.31 7.43
C PRO A 167 3.83 -17.39 6.73
N VAL A 168 4.48 -18.15 5.85
CA VAL A 168 3.92 -19.45 5.44
C VAL A 168 3.65 -20.19 6.73
N PRO A 169 2.42 -20.68 6.99
CA PRO A 169 2.17 -21.51 8.15
C PRO A 169 3.27 -22.55 8.17
N VAL A 170 4.12 -22.51 9.20
CA VAL A 170 5.10 -23.55 9.40
C VAL A 170 4.27 -24.82 9.37
N ASP A 171 4.65 -25.76 8.52
CA ASP A 171 4.15 -27.12 8.53
C ASP A 171 4.59 -27.68 9.90
N GLN A 172 3.88 -27.28 10.97
CA GLN A 172 3.97 -27.91 12.27
C GLN A 172 3.66 -29.34 11.93
N ALA A 173 4.64 -30.23 12.04
CA ALA A 173 4.47 -31.64 11.70
C ALA A 173 3.13 -32.11 12.26
N ILE A 174 2.12 -32.18 11.37
CA ILE A 174 0.74 -32.20 11.80
C ILE A 174 0.54 -33.55 12.44
N SER A 175 0.58 -33.57 13.77
CA SER A 175 0.53 -34.80 14.53
C SER A 175 -0.90 -35.34 14.48
N PRO A 176 -1.08 -36.67 14.65
CA PRO A 176 -2.40 -37.22 14.86
C PRO A 176 -3.11 -36.47 15.98
N PHE A 177 -4.42 -36.27 15.83
CA PHE A 177 -5.22 -35.56 16.82
C PHE A 177 -5.01 -36.13 18.23
N ASP A 178 -4.64 -35.29 19.19
CA ASP A 178 -4.47 -35.67 20.59
C ASP A 178 -5.58 -35.05 21.44
N PRO A 179 -6.52 -35.84 22.01
CA PRO A 179 -7.59 -35.31 22.84
C PRO A 179 -7.09 -34.57 24.09
N ALA A 180 -5.87 -34.84 24.57
CA ALA A 180 -5.30 -34.14 25.71
C ALA A 180 -4.99 -32.65 25.42
N LEU A 181 -4.95 -32.27 24.14
CA LEU A 181 -4.76 -30.87 23.72
C LEU A 181 -6.08 -30.10 23.60
N VAL A 182 -7.22 -30.75 23.82
CA VAL A 182 -8.54 -30.09 23.80
C VAL A 182 -8.78 -29.38 25.12
N THR A 183 -9.17 -28.11 25.04
CA THR A 183 -9.68 -27.35 26.19
C THR A 183 -11.15 -27.03 25.96
N ILE A 184 -11.99 -27.36 26.94
CA ILE A 184 -13.42 -27.15 26.94
C ILE A 184 -13.73 -26.18 28.08
N GLU A 185 -14.24 -25.00 27.74
CA GLU A 185 -14.61 -23.99 28.72
C GLU A 185 -16.13 -23.73 28.65
N PRO A 186 -16.91 -24.28 29.59
CA PRO A 186 -18.31 -23.97 29.71
C PRO A 186 -18.51 -22.51 30.13
N LYS A 187 -19.31 -21.77 29.35
CA LYS A 187 -19.73 -20.40 29.63
C LYS A 187 -21.23 -20.38 29.84
N ARG A 188 -21.66 -19.78 30.95
CA ARG A 188 -23.08 -19.69 31.29
C ARG A 188 -23.54 -18.24 31.30
N PHE A 189 -24.54 -17.96 30.46
CA PHE A 189 -25.22 -16.66 30.41
C PHE A 189 -26.65 -16.73 30.93
N SER A 190 -27.30 -17.90 30.93
CA SER A 190 -28.70 -18.06 31.31
C SER A 190 -29.04 -19.42 31.95
N VAL A 191 -30.32 -19.62 32.32
CA VAL A 191 -30.91 -20.85 32.88
C VAL A 191 -31.32 -21.87 31.81
N THR A 192 -31.40 -21.47 30.54
CA THR A 192 -31.83 -22.33 29.42
C THR A 192 -30.83 -22.40 28.27
N GLN A 193 -29.77 -21.59 28.30
CA GLN A 193 -28.76 -21.51 27.25
C GLN A 193 -27.37 -21.45 27.88
N GLY A 194 -26.53 -22.41 27.51
CA GLY A 194 -25.09 -22.40 27.76
C GLY A 194 -24.35 -22.20 26.45
N GLU A 195 -23.09 -21.83 26.55
CA GLU A 195 -22.15 -21.88 25.44
C GLU A 195 -20.89 -22.61 25.89
N VAL A 196 -20.15 -23.20 24.96
CA VAL A 196 -18.90 -23.89 25.24
C VAL A 196 -17.86 -23.37 24.27
N LEU A 197 -16.79 -22.79 24.82
CA LEU A 197 -15.62 -22.44 24.03
C LEU A 197 -14.72 -23.68 23.92
N VAL A 198 -14.45 -24.08 22.68
CA VAL A 198 -13.59 -25.22 22.37
C VAL A 198 -12.28 -24.69 21.78
N SER A 199 -11.15 -25.16 22.31
CA SER A 199 -9.81 -24.85 21.82
C SER A 199 -9.00 -26.13 21.65
N TYR A 200 -8.01 -26.11 20.75
CA TYR A 200 -7.08 -27.23 20.51
C TYR A 200 -5.64 -26.71 20.43
N GLY A 201 -4.74 -27.29 21.22
CA GLY A 201 -3.33 -26.89 21.24
C GLY A 201 -3.12 -25.42 21.64
N GLY A 202 -4.03 -24.86 22.46
CA GLY A 202 -4.03 -23.45 22.83
C GLY A 202 -4.62 -22.49 21.78
N GLN A 203 -5.00 -22.98 20.60
CA GLN A 203 -5.69 -22.19 19.58
C GLN A 203 -7.21 -22.33 19.70
N ARG A 204 -7.93 -21.20 19.71
CA ARG A 204 -9.39 -21.19 19.69
C ARG A 204 -9.92 -21.83 18.39
N ILE A 205 -10.79 -22.83 18.53
CA ILE A 205 -11.55 -23.37 17.40
C ILE A 205 -12.78 -22.49 17.18
N GLU A 206 -13.73 -22.53 18.12
CA GLU A 206 -14.92 -21.68 18.14
C GLU A 206 -15.68 -21.79 19.48
N GLN A 207 -16.65 -20.90 19.68
CA GLN A 207 -17.65 -20.96 20.74
C GLN A 207 -19.00 -21.44 20.20
N TYR A 208 -19.51 -22.52 20.77
CA TYR A 208 -20.74 -23.19 20.34
C TYR A 208 -21.85 -23.01 21.36
N GLY A 209 -23.10 -22.99 20.92
CA GLY A 209 -24.24 -23.11 21.82
C GLY A 209 -24.33 -24.52 22.43
N ASP A 210 -24.62 -24.60 23.73
CA ASP A 210 -24.79 -25.84 24.47
C ASP A 210 -26.19 -25.95 25.08
N SER A 211 -26.79 -27.12 24.91
CA SER A 211 -28.11 -27.44 25.46
C SER A 211 -27.96 -27.92 26.89
N ILE A 212 -28.14 -27.02 27.85
CA ILE A 212 -28.01 -27.33 29.28
C ILE A 212 -29.33 -27.79 29.91
N ARG A 213 -29.26 -28.78 30.80
CA ARG A 213 -30.40 -29.26 31.61
C ARG A 213 -30.04 -29.23 33.09
N LEU A 214 -31.00 -28.89 33.94
CA LEU A 214 -30.82 -28.97 35.39
C LEU A 214 -30.95 -30.43 35.85
N VAL A 215 -29.87 -31.00 36.37
CA VAL A 215 -29.83 -32.36 36.94
C VAL A 215 -29.49 -32.23 38.42
N GLY A 216 -30.47 -32.46 39.29
CA GLY A 216 -30.32 -32.18 40.72
C GLY A 216 -30.17 -30.69 40.99
N ARG A 217 -28.98 -30.25 41.42
CA ARG A 217 -28.65 -28.83 41.66
C ARG A 217 -27.70 -28.23 40.62
N ASP A 218 -27.19 -29.04 39.70
CA ASP A 218 -26.17 -28.66 38.73
C ASP A 218 -26.74 -28.64 37.32
N TYR A 219 -26.34 -27.64 36.53
CA TYR A 219 -26.65 -27.60 35.11
C TYR A 219 -25.62 -28.42 34.35
N GLN A 220 -26.07 -29.41 33.60
CA GLN A 220 -25.25 -30.29 32.79
C GLN A 220 -25.59 -30.06 31.31
N GLY A 221 -24.57 -29.73 30.51
CA GLY A 221 -24.64 -29.63 29.05
C GLY A 221 -24.27 -30.95 28.40
N HIS A 222 -23.87 -30.89 27.12
CA HIS A 222 -23.25 -32.04 26.48
C HIS A 222 -21.97 -32.45 27.24
N PRO A 223 -21.71 -33.76 27.38
CA PRO A 223 -20.52 -34.23 28.09
C PRO A 223 -19.25 -33.94 27.27
N ASP A 224 -18.09 -33.93 27.93
CA ASP A 224 -16.82 -33.58 27.29
C ASP A 224 -16.52 -34.43 26.06
N GLU A 225 -16.92 -35.71 26.01
CA GLU A 225 -16.69 -36.56 24.84
C GLU A 225 -17.39 -36.03 23.57
N PHE A 226 -18.53 -35.37 23.72
CA PHE A 226 -19.21 -34.71 22.60
C PHE A 226 -18.37 -33.54 22.09
N TRP A 227 -17.90 -32.68 22.98
CA TRP A 227 -17.11 -31.50 22.61
C TRP A 227 -15.73 -31.85 22.08
N ILE A 228 -15.12 -32.92 22.60
CA ILE A 228 -13.89 -33.51 22.09
C ILE A 228 -14.10 -34.02 20.65
N ALA A 229 -15.23 -34.67 20.34
CA ALA A 229 -15.55 -35.11 18.98
C ALA A 229 -15.80 -33.93 18.02
N VAL A 230 -16.44 -32.85 18.50
CA VAL A 230 -16.53 -31.58 17.75
C VAL A 230 -15.14 -31.02 17.47
N ALA A 231 -14.27 -30.97 18.49
CA ALA A 231 -12.90 -30.48 18.36
C ALA A 231 -12.11 -31.28 17.31
N TYR A 232 -12.26 -32.61 17.27
CA TYR A 232 -11.64 -33.48 16.27
C TYR A 232 -12.05 -33.11 14.84
N ARG A 233 -13.36 -33.04 14.57
CA ARG A 233 -13.88 -32.69 13.24
C ARG A 233 -13.34 -31.34 12.76
N GLU A 234 -13.35 -30.35 13.63
CA GLU A 234 -12.93 -28.99 13.31
C GLU A 234 -11.41 -28.86 13.19
N ALA A 235 -10.63 -29.52 14.06
CA ALA A 235 -9.18 -29.53 14.00
C ALA A 235 -8.67 -30.13 12.68
N ILE A 236 -9.30 -31.21 12.20
CA ILE A 236 -8.97 -31.80 10.89
C ILE A 236 -9.39 -30.86 9.75
N GLY A 237 -10.63 -30.33 9.79
CA GLY A 237 -11.16 -29.45 8.74
C GLY A 237 -10.34 -28.16 8.59
N ARG A 238 -9.69 -27.71 9.66
CA ARG A 238 -8.84 -26.51 9.70
C ARG A 238 -7.35 -26.79 9.55
N GLY A 239 -6.95 -28.06 9.35
CA GLY A 239 -5.54 -28.45 9.17
C GLY A 239 -4.68 -28.35 10.43
N LEU A 240 -5.28 -28.39 11.62
CA LEU A 240 -4.58 -28.31 12.91
C LEU A 240 -4.08 -29.68 13.41
N ALA A 241 -4.67 -30.78 12.91
CA ALA A 241 -4.31 -32.15 13.27
C ALA A 241 -4.60 -33.12 12.10
N THR A 242 -3.92 -34.27 12.08
CA THR A 242 -4.22 -35.36 11.14
C THR A 242 -5.25 -36.32 11.72
N ARG A 243 -5.94 -37.05 10.84
CA ARG A 243 -6.92 -38.07 11.24
C ARG A 243 -6.26 -39.18 12.06
N LEU A 244 -6.94 -39.60 13.12
CA LEU A 244 -6.67 -40.86 13.81
C LEU A 244 -6.93 -42.07 12.88
N PRO A 245 -6.34 -43.25 13.17
CA PRO A 245 -6.68 -44.49 12.47
C PRO A 245 -8.19 -44.78 12.52
N VAL A 246 -8.73 -45.37 11.44
CA VAL A 246 -10.19 -45.60 11.25
C VAL A 246 -10.86 -46.32 12.42
N THR A 247 -10.16 -47.27 13.06
CA THR A 247 -10.66 -48.02 14.21
C THR A 247 -10.83 -47.16 15.47
N GLU A 248 -9.97 -46.15 15.63
CA GLU A 248 -10.03 -45.20 16.75
C GLU A 248 -11.04 -44.07 16.45
N GLU A 249 -11.06 -43.57 15.20
CA GLU A 249 -12.02 -42.57 14.73
C GLU A 249 -13.48 -43.01 14.91
N ALA A 250 -13.80 -44.28 14.64
CA ALA A 250 -15.16 -44.81 14.80
C ALA A 250 -15.64 -44.82 16.25
N ALA A 251 -14.75 -45.12 17.21
CA ALA A 251 -15.05 -45.05 18.63
C ALA A 251 -15.21 -43.59 19.09
N PHE A 252 -14.39 -42.70 18.52
CA PHE A 252 -14.32 -41.29 18.87
C PHE A 252 -15.50 -40.45 18.38
N MET A 253 -16.03 -40.75 17.19
CA MET A 253 -17.15 -40.03 16.57
C MET A 253 -18.53 -40.56 16.99
N SER A 254 -18.59 -41.66 17.74
CA SER A 254 -19.84 -42.26 18.22
C SER A 254 -20.77 -41.31 19.00
N PRO A 255 -20.26 -40.37 19.83
CA PRO A 255 -21.10 -39.39 20.53
C PRO A 255 -21.87 -38.44 19.61
N LEU A 256 -21.31 -38.06 18.46
CA LEU A 256 -21.95 -37.16 17.48
C LEU A 256 -23.04 -37.86 16.65
N ALA A 257 -23.00 -39.19 16.54
CA ALA A 257 -24.01 -39.95 15.81
C ALA A 257 -25.31 -40.18 16.61
N ARG A 258 -25.31 -39.82 17.91
CA ARG A 258 -26.42 -40.04 18.85
C ARG A 258 -27.15 -38.76 19.26
N SER A 259 -26.69 -37.60 18.81
CA SER A 259 -27.28 -36.26 19.04
C SER A 259 -28.18 -35.85 17.90
#